data_AF-A0AAU8R917-F1
#
_entry.id   AF-A0AAU8R917-F1
#
_cell.length_a   1.000
_cell.length_b   1.000
_cell.length_c   1.000
_cell.angle_alpha   90.00
_cell.angle_beta   90.00
_cell.angle_gamma   90.00
#
_symmetry.space_group_name_H-M   'P 1'
#
loop_
_entity.id
_entity.type
_entity.pdbx_description
1 polymer ?
#
loop_
_entity_poly.entity_id
_entity_poly.type
_entity_poly.pdbx_seq_one_letter_code
_entity_poly.pdbx_strand_id
1 'polypeptide(L)'
;MNILETKKTSQEISQLLSASLPKAVSYQEYRATVSALVANGLSTGTVQNDALANYTLLNDKRMKRLDKTLKFSEDIIEGIAKINKKVTWLVLTESWCGDAAQTMPVMNKLASLNSNIDFKVILRDENLALMNQFLTNGTLSIPKLLMIDDATNTVFSEWGPRPSKATQLVAEYKNTHGTLTPEFKQDLQIWYTKDKGVNTAEDLLAGLLLE
;
A
#
# COMPACT_ATOMS: atom_id res chain seq x y z
N MET A 1 -13.91 -31.74 -7.78
CA MET A 1 -14.72 -30.63 -8.33
C MET A 1 -13.75 -29.54 -8.71
N ASN A 2 -13.35 -29.49 -9.98
CA ASN A 2 -12.33 -28.57 -10.48
C ASN A 2 -12.91 -27.16 -10.51
N ILE A 3 -12.47 -26.30 -9.59
CA ILE A 3 -12.59 -24.86 -9.78
C ILE A 3 -11.40 -24.49 -10.66
N LEU A 4 -11.66 -24.40 -11.96
CA LEU A 4 -10.81 -23.67 -12.87
C LEU A 4 -10.80 -22.22 -12.37
N GLU A 5 -9.76 -21.84 -11.63
CA GLU A 5 -9.38 -20.43 -11.52
C GLU A 5 -8.99 -19.97 -12.91
N THR A 6 -9.98 -19.50 -13.68
CA THR A 6 -9.72 -18.80 -14.93
C THR A 6 -8.90 -17.57 -14.57
N LYS A 7 -7.61 -17.58 -14.93
CA LYS A 7 -6.81 -16.36 -15.05
C LYS A 7 -7.60 -15.40 -15.95
N LYS A 8 -8.24 -14.41 -15.33
CA LYS A 8 -9.01 -13.39 -16.02
C LYS A 8 -8.07 -12.53 -16.85
N THR A 9 -8.54 -12.17 -18.04
CA THR A 9 -7.67 -11.61 -19.09
C THR A 9 -7.19 -10.20 -18.75
N SER A 10 -6.06 -9.77 -19.33
CA SER A 10 -5.55 -8.39 -19.24
C SER A 10 -6.63 -7.33 -19.53
N GLN A 11 -7.60 -7.67 -20.40
CA GLN A 11 -8.72 -6.81 -20.76
C GLN A 11 -9.70 -6.56 -19.59
N GLU A 12 -9.98 -7.57 -18.76
CA GLU A 12 -10.85 -7.42 -17.59
C GLU A 12 -10.20 -6.51 -16.52
N ILE A 13 -8.90 -6.67 -16.29
CA ILE A 13 -8.15 -5.82 -15.36
C ILE A 13 -8.16 -4.37 -15.85
N SER A 14 -7.93 -4.13 -17.14
CA SER A 14 -7.97 -2.78 -17.73
C SER A 14 -9.33 -2.10 -17.56
N GLN A 15 -10.43 -2.85 -17.70
CA GLN A 15 -11.79 -2.34 -17.43
C GLN A 15 -11.98 -1.97 -15.95
N LEU A 16 -11.52 -2.82 -15.02
CA LEU A 16 -11.59 -2.55 -13.58
C LEU A 16 -10.75 -1.34 -13.18
N LEU A 17 -9.56 -1.18 -13.77
CA LEU A 17 -8.72 0.01 -13.58
C LEU A 17 -9.43 1.26 -14.10
N SER A 18 -10.02 1.20 -15.30
CA SER A 18 -10.77 2.32 -15.88
C SER A 18 -11.97 2.75 -15.02
N ALA A 19 -12.58 1.81 -14.30
CA ALA A 19 -13.67 2.09 -13.36
C ALA A 19 -13.18 2.60 -11.98
N SER A 20 -11.96 2.27 -11.57
CA SER A 20 -11.42 2.59 -10.25
C SER A 20 -10.61 3.89 -10.24
N LEU A 21 -9.84 4.16 -11.28
CA LEU A 21 -8.97 5.35 -11.40
C LEU A 21 -9.73 6.69 -11.25
N PRO A 22 -10.96 6.86 -11.77
CA PRO A 22 -11.72 8.11 -11.56
C PRO A 22 -12.10 8.38 -10.10
N LYS A 23 -12.11 7.35 -9.24
CA LYS A 23 -12.36 7.48 -7.80
C LYS A 23 -11.08 7.75 -7.01
N ALA A 24 -9.93 7.68 -7.66
CA ALA A 24 -8.65 7.79 -6.99
C ALA A 24 -8.38 9.23 -6.58
N VAL A 25 -7.84 9.37 -5.37
CA VAL A 25 -7.44 10.66 -4.80
C VAL A 25 -5.93 10.72 -4.68
N SER A 26 -5.37 11.92 -4.62
CA SER A 26 -3.98 12.12 -4.24
C SER A 26 -3.71 11.63 -2.81
N TYR A 27 -2.44 11.37 -2.50
CA TYR A 27 -2.04 11.07 -1.14
C TYR A 27 -2.44 12.18 -0.15
N GLN A 28 -2.31 13.44 -0.52
CA GLN A 28 -2.62 14.58 0.33
C GLN A 28 -4.12 14.65 0.64
N GLU A 29 -4.98 14.40 -0.35
CA GLU A 29 -6.43 14.29 -0.15
C GLU A 29 -6.77 13.11 0.76
N TYR A 30 -6.17 11.94 0.55
CA TYR A 30 -6.33 10.80 1.46
C TYR A 30 -5.93 11.16 2.90
N ARG A 31 -4.81 11.88 3.10
CA ARG A 31 -4.36 12.32 4.43
C ARG A 31 -5.29 13.34 5.08
N ALA A 32 -5.89 14.23 4.28
CA ALA A 32 -6.92 15.15 4.75
C ALA A 32 -8.17 14.40 5.20
N THR A 33 -8.65 13.44 4.41
CA THR A 33 -9.77 12.56 4.77
C THR A 33 -9.50 11.79 6.05
N VAL A 34 -8.32 11.17 6.19
CA VAL A 34 -7.92 10.46 7.41
C VAL A 34 -7.92 11.40 8.61
N SER A 35 -7.36 12.62 8.49
CA SER A 35 -7.39 13.61 9.58
C SER A 35 -8.81 14.04 9.96
N ALA A 36 -9.71 14.18 8.98
CA ALA A 36 -11.12 14.51 9.23
C ALA A 36 -11.87 13.36 9.93
N LEU A 37 -11.62 12.10 9.55
CA LEU A 37 -12.18 10.93 10.22
C LEU A 37 -11.74 10.85 11.68
N VAL A 38 -10.46 11.13 11.97
CA VAL A 38 -9.94 11.20 13.34
C VAL A 38 -10.70 12.22 14.19
N ALA A 39 -11.00 13.40 13.64
CA ALA A 39 -11.74 14.43 14.36
C ALA A 39 -13.18 14.01 14.74
N ASN A 40 -13.74 13.04 14.02
CA ASN A 40 -15.09 12.53 14.23
C ASN A 40 -15.12 11.15 14.91
N GLY A 41 -13.97 10.58 15.28
CA GLY A 41 -13.90 9.23 15.86
C GLY A 41 -14.31 8.11 14.89
N LEU A 42 -14.04 8.29 13.59
CA LEU A 42 -14.45 7.37 12.53
C LEU A 42 -13.25 6.70 11.83
N SER A 43 -13.54 5.73 10.96
CA SER A 43 -12.60 5.14 10.02
C SER A 43 -13.19 5.06 8.61
N THR A 44 -12.39 4.73 7.60
CA THR A 44 -12.92 4.32 6.29
C THR A 44 -13.51 2.91 6.35
N GLY A 45 -14.28 2.54 5.32
CA GLY A 45 -15.01 1.26 5.25
C GLY A 45 -16.40 1.33 5.88
N THR A 46 -17.24 0.34 5.56
CA THR A 46 -18.63 0.27 6.05
C THR A 46 -18.74 -0.14 7.51
N VAL A 47 -17.75 -0.87 8.01
CA VAL A 47 -17.67 -1.28 9.41
C VAL A 47 -17.10 -0.14 10.24
N GLN A 48 -17.88 0.32 11.23
CA GLN A 48 -17.47 1.36 12.18
C GLN A 48 -17.46 0.78 13.59
N ASN A 49 -16.35 0.95 14.31
CA ASN A 49 -16.21 0.60 15.72
C ASN A 49 -14.99 1.31 16.35
N ASP A 50 -14.95 1.32 17.67
CA ASP A 50 -13.90 1.98 18.46
C ASP A 50 -12.49 1.47 18.11
N ALA A 51 -12.33 0.18 17.79
CA ALA A 51 -11.03 -0.36 17.44
C ALA A 51 -10.51 0.24 16.13
N LEU A 52 -11.35 0.32 15.08
CA LEU A 52 -10.96 0.90 13.79
C LEU A 52 -10.76 2.42 13.87
N ALA A 53 -11.57 3.13 14.67
CA ALA A 53 -11.37 4.55 14.97
C ALA A 53 -10.03 4.79 15.68
N ASN A 54 -9.70 3.97 16.68
CA ASN A 54 -8.43 4.04 17.40
C ASN A 54 -7.24 3.72 16.50
N TYR A 55 -7.34 2.72 15.61
CA TYR A 55 -6.31 2.47 14.61
C TYR A 55 -6.14 3.64 13.65
N THR A 56 -7.23 4.24 13.18
CA THR A 56 -7.20 5.42 12.31
C THR A 56 -6.49 6.60 12.98
N LEU A 57 -6.81 6.89 14.25
CA LEU A 57 -6.11 7.91 15.07
C LEU A 57 -4.61 7.62 15.20
N LEU A 58 -4.24 6.37 15.50
CA LEU A 58 -2.84 5.97 15.64
C LEU A 58 -2.09 6.07 14.30
N ASN A 59 -2.74 5.66 13.22
CA ASN A 59 -2.18 5.67 11.88
C ASN A 59 -1.96 7.09 11.37
N ASP A 60 -2.89 8.02 11.60
CA ASP A 60 -2.67 9.43 11.24
C ASP A 60 -1.42 10.01 11.92
N LYS A 61 -1.21 9.72 13.22
CA LYS A 61 0.00 10.14 13.95
C LYS A 61 1.27 9.52 13.35
N ARG A 62 1.24 8.22 13.01
CA ARG A 62 2.38 7.51 12.38
C ARG A 62 2.75 8.14 11.05
N MET A 63 1.76 8.35 10.19
CA MET A 63 1.98 8.91 8.87
C MET A 63 2.47 10.37 8.96
N LYS A 64 1.87 11.22 9.82
CA LYS A 64 2.35 12.60 10.09
C LYS A 64 3.83 12.64 10.50
N ARG A 65 4.28 11.68 11.32
CA ARG A 65 5.69 11.56 11.70
C ARG A 65 6.55 11.19 10.50
N LEU A 66 6.18 10.14 9.77
CA LEU A 66 6.96 9.63 8.64
C LEU A 66 7.11 10.67 7.52
N ASP A 67 6.05 11.41 7.18
CA ASP A 67 6.11 12.49 6.18
C ASP A 67 7.22 13.51 6.45
N LYS A 68 7.53 13.74 7.74
CA LYS A 68 8.55 14.71 8.17
C LYS A 68 9.93 14.10 8.33
N THR A 69 10.04 12.80 8.60
CA THR A 69 11.29 12.17 9.06
C THR A 69 11.94 11.24 8.05
N LEU A 70 11.24 10.83 7.00
CA LEU A 70 11.77 9.90 6.01
C LEU A 70 13.00 10.46 5.29
N LYS A 71 14.03 9.62 5.18
CA LYS A 71 15.28 9.86 4.46
C LYS A 71 15.68 8.57 3.78
N PHE A 72 16.16 8.66 2.55
CA PHE A 72 16.61 7.51 1.75
C PHE A 72 18.08 7.66 1.40
N SER A 73 18.74 6.55 1.09
CA SER A 73 20.11 6.57 0.57
C SER A 73 20.16 7.21 -0.81
N GLU A 74 21.35 7.69 -1.20
CA GLU A 74 21.60 8.25 -2.53
C GLU A 74 21.24 7.24 -3.63
N ASP A 75 21.61 5.97 -3.47
CA ASP A 75 21.27 4.90 -4.42
C ASP A 75 19.77 4.78 -4.70
N ILE A 76 18.92 4.87 -3.68
CA ILE A 76 17.46 4.82 -3.84
C ILE A 76 16.97 6.08 -4.56
N ILE A 77 17.47 7.26 -4.17
CA ILE A 77 17.07 8.53 -4.77
C ILE A 77 17.43 8.55 -6.26
N GLU A 78 18.66 8.17 -6.59
CA GLU A 78 19.13 8.09 -7.98
C GLU A 78 18.36 7.03 -8.77
N GLY A 79 18.12 5.86 -8.19
CA GLY A 79 17.37 4.78 -8.82
C GLY A 79 15.97 5.25 -9.22
N ILE A 80 15.26 5.92 -8.31
CA ILE A 80 13.94 6.50 -8.60
C ILE A 80 14.03 7.63 -9.63
N ALA A 81 15.04 8.50 -9.55
CA ALA A 81 15.20 9.61 -10.50
C ALA A 81 15.48 9.13 -11.95
N LYS A 82 16.07 7.94 -12.12
CA LYS A 82 16.37 7.34 -13.43
C LYS A 82 15.15 6.74 -14.15
N ILE A 83 13.99 6.67 -13.49
CA ILE A 83 12.77 6.14 -14.10
C ILE A 83 12.22 7.12 -15.14
N ASN A 84 12.34 6.76 -16.42
CA ASN A 84 11.92 7.59 -17.54
C ASN A 84 10.50 7.26 -18.05
N LYS A 85 9.97 6.11 -17.63
CA LYS A 85 8.64 5.64 -18.01
C LYS A 85 7.58 6.30 -17.13
N LYS A 86 6.47 6.73 -17.72
CA LYS A 86 5.31 7.22 -16.97
C LYS A 86 4.58 6.05 -16.32
N VAL A 87 4.44 6.12 -15.01
CA VAL A 87 3.89 5.06 -14.18
C VAL A 87 2.90 5.64 -13.20
N THR A 88 1.71 5.05 -13.13
CA THR A 88 0.77 5.30 -12.04
C THR A 88 0.97 4.25 -10.95
N TRP A 89 1.31 4.70 -9.74
CA TRP A 89 1.26 3.92 -8.52
C TRP A 89 -0.14 4.05 -7.90
N LEU A 90 -0.99 3.05 -8.12
CA LEU A 90 -2.34 2.99 -7.55
C LEU A 90 -2.34 2.10 -6.30
N VAL A 91 -2.55 2.68 -5.12
CA VAL A 91 -2.64 1.93 -3.86
C VAL A 91 -4.08 1.76 -3.38
N LEU A 92 -4.46 0.51 -3.11
CA LEU A 92 -5.68 0.14 -2.41
C LEU A 92 -5.40 0.08 -0.91
N THR A 93 -6.18 0.80 -0.10
CA THR A 93 -5.93 0.93 1.34
C THR A 93 -7.21 1.23 2.14
N GLU A 94 -7.07 1.29 3.46
CA GLU A 94 -8.07 1.78 4.41
C GLU A 94 -7.36 2.52 5.56
N SER A 95 -8.01 3.50 6.18
CA SER A 95 -7.43 4.37 7.23
C SER A 95 -6.94 3.62 8.46
N TRP A 96 -7.58 2.48 8.77
CA TRP A 96 -7.27 1.65 9.92
C TRP A 96 -6.11 0.66 9.67
N CYS A 97 -5.58 0.57 8.45
CA CYS A 97 -4.49 -0.36 8.16
C CYS A 97 -3.13 0.12 8.73
N GLY A 98 -2.62 -0.62 9.71
CA GLY A 98 -1.35 -0.31 10.37
C GLY A 98 -0.10 -0.49 9.49
N ASP A 99 -0.12 -1.40 8.52
CA ASP A 99 0.96 -1.57 7.55
C ASP A 99 0.96 -0.43 6.50
N ALA A 100 -0.24 0.02 6.08
CA ALA A 100 -0.39 1.15 5.16
C ALA A 100 0.15 2.44 5.78
N ALA A 101 -0.13 2.66 7.06
CA ALA A 101 0.37 3.81 7.80
C ALA A 101 1.91 3.90 7.86
N GLN A 102 2.61 2.76 7.73
CA GLN A 102 4.07 2.71 7.75
C GLN A 102 4.68 2.84 6.35
N THR A 103 3.95 2.47 5.30
CA THR A 103 4.50 2.23 3.96
C THR A 103 4.02 3.26 2.93
N MET A 104 2.78 3.76 3.02
CA MET A 104 2.29 4.80 2.11
C MET A 104 3.06 6.13 2.17
N PRO A 105 3.53 6.63 3.35
CA PRO A 105 4.43 7.78 3.38
C PRO A 105 5.73 7.55 2.59
N VAL A 106 6.27 6.32 2.60
CA VAL A 106 7.44 5.94 1.82
C VAL A 106 7.11 6.00 0.33
N MET A 107 6.00 5.38 -0.09
CA MET A 107 5.52 5.42 -1.48
C MET A 107 5.36 6.86 -1.99
N ASN A 108 4.64 7.69 -1.25
CA ASN A 108 4.42 9.09 -1.62
C ASN A 108 5.74 9.86 -1.72
N LYS A 109 6.66 9.67 -0.76
CA LYS A 109 7.94 10.37 -0.77
C LYS A 109 8.78 9.98 -1.98
N LEU A 110 8.86 8.68 -2.32
CA LEU A 110 9.60 8.22 -3.50
C LEU A 110 8.95 8.72 -4.80
N ALA A 111 7.63 8.60 -4.94
CA ALA A 111 6.92 9.13 -6.11
C ALA A 111 7.17 10.63 -6.30
N SER A 112 7.21 11.42 -5.22
CA SER A 112 7.50 12.85 -5.29
C SER A 112 8.92 13.22 -5.77
N LEU A 113 9.85 12.26 -5.82
CA LEU A 113 11.20 12.47 -6.35
C LEU A 113 11.26 12.40 -7.89
N ASN A 114 10.21 11.92 -8.55
CA ASN A 114 10.18 11.76 -10.00
C ASN A 114 8.80 12.10 -10.57
N SER A 115 8.72 13.11 -11.42
CA SER A 115 7.47 13.55 -12.07
C SER A 115 6.83 12.53 -13.01
N ASN A 116 7.53 11.45 -13.36
CA ASN A 116 6.98 10.34 -14.13
C ASN A 116 6.18 9.36 -13.27
N ILE A 117 6.20 9.47 -11.95
CA ILE A 117 5.49 8.57 -11.03
C ILE A 117 4.31 9.32 -10.41
N ASP A 118 3.09 8.98 -10.82
CA ASP A 118 1.87 9.53 -10.22
C ASP A 118 1.37 8.61 -9.10
N PHE A 119 1.16 9.14 -7.89
CA PHE A 119 0.74 8.35 -6.74
C PHE A 119 -0.72 8.60 -6.38
N LYS A 120 -1.53 7.56 -6.55
CA LYS A 120 -2.98 7.59 -6.39
C LYS A 120 -3.45 6.59 -5.35
N VAL A 121 -4.48 6.97 -4.60
CA VAL A 121 -5.05 6.18 -3.51
C VAL A 121 -6.53 5.90 -3.80
N ILE A 122 -6.95 4.66 -3.61
CA ILE A 122 -8.36 4.25 -3.60
C ILE A 122 -8.67 3.41 -2.35
N LEU A 123 -9.92 3.47 -1.91
CA LEU A 123 -10.39 2.65 -0.79
C LEU A 123 -10.66 1.22 -1.26
N ARG A 124 -10.14 0.24 -0.51
CA ARG A 124 -10.26 -1.19 -0.85
C ARG A 124 -11.73 -1.62 -0.87
N ASP A 125 -12.48 -1.23 0.16
CA ASP A 125 -13.84 -1.71 0.37
C ASP A 125 -14.81 -1.16 -0.70
N GLU A 126 -14.46 -0.07 -1.38
CA GLU A 126 -15.20 0.50 -2.52
C GLU A 126 -14.74 -0.04 -3.89
N ASN A 127 -13.66 -0.83 -3.92
CA ASN A 127 -13.01 -1.32 -5.14
C ASN A 127 -12.71 -2.83 -5.05
N LEU A 128 -13.61 -3.60 -4.42
CA LEU A 128 -13.45 -5.04 -4.20
C LEU A 128 -13.25 -5.84 -5.49
N ALA A 129 -13.90 -5.46 -6.59
CA ALA A 129 -13.75 -6.17 -7.86
C ALA A 129 -12.30 -6.14 -8.38
N LEU A 130 -11.64 -4.97 -8.25
CA LEU A 130 -10.22 -4.80 -8.55
C LEU A 130 -9.36 -5.53 -7.51
N MET A 131 -9.63 -5.36 -6.21
CA MET A 131 -8.86 -6.02 -5.14
C MET A 131 -8.85 -7.55 -5.27
N ASN A 132 -9.95 -8.15 -5.70
CA ASN A 132 -10.05 -9.59 -5.93
C ASN A 132 -9.14 -10.10 -7.06
N GLN A 133 -8.61 -9.23 -7.92
CA GLN A 133 -7.61 -9.62 -8.93
C GLN A 133 -6.18 -9.67 -8.36
N PHE A 134 -5.94 -9.07 -7.18
CA PHE A 134 -4.60 -8.89 -6.60
C PHE A 134 -4.56 -9.37 -5.14
N LEU A 135 -5.16 -10.53 -4.88
CA LEU A 135 -5.18 -11.14 -3.55
C LEU A 135 -3.77 -11.54 -3.12
N THR A 136 -3.44 -11.30 -1.85
CA THR A 136 -2.19 -11.81 -1.28
C THR A 136 -2.49 -13.04 -0.45
N ASN A 137 -1.99 -14.20 -0.89
CA ASN A 137 -2.29 -15.50 -0.27
C ASN A 137 -3.80 -15.74 -0.10
N GLY A 138 -4.59 -15.41 -1.13
CA GLY A 138 -6.05 -15.56 -1.13
C GLY A 138 -6.81 -14.54 -0.27
N THR A 139 -6.15 -13.52 0.27
CA THR A 139 -6.77 -12.53 1.16
C THR A 139 -6.78 -11.12 0.58
N LEU A 140 -7.76 -10.31 1.01
CA LEU A 140 -7.92 -8.88 0.71
C LEU A 140 -6.93 -8.01 1.52
N SER A 141 -5.65 -8.39 1.48
CA SER A 141 -4.56 -7.75 2.21
C SER A 141 -4.25 -6.35 1.68
N ILE A 142 -4.09 -5.39 2.58
CA ILE A 142 -3.75 -3.99 2.28
C ILE A 142 -2.57 -3.51 3.12
N PRO A 143 -1.81 -2.52 2.64
CA PRO A 143 -1.96 -1.83 1.35
C PRO A 143 -1.63 -2.74 0.16
N LYS A 144 -2.30 -2.55 -0.98
CA LYS A 144 -1.95 -3.23 -2.23
C LYS A 144 -1.60 -2.18 -3.26
N LEU A 145 -0.34 -2.10 -3.64
CA LEU A 145 0.15 -1.20 -4.68
C LEU A 145 0.14 -1.91 -6.02
N LEU A 146 -0.43 -1.28 -7.03
CA LEU A 146 -0.35 -1.66 -8.43
C LEU A 146 0.50 -0.61 -9.16
N MET A 147 1.53 -1.05 -9.87
CA MET A 147 2.32 -0.20 -10.75
C MET A 147 1.80 -0.38 -12.18
N ILE A 148 1.20 0.69 -12.71
CA ILE A 148 0.51 0.69 -13.99
C ILE A 148 1.37 1.46 -14.99
N ASP A 149 1.60 0.86 -16.15
CA ASP A 149 2.18 1.55 -17.30
C ASP A 149 1.14 2.47 -17.91
N ASP A 150 1.39 3.78 -17.90
CA ASP A 150 0.44 4.77 -18.41
C ASP A 150 0.22 4.64 -19.93
N ALA A 151 1.20 4.10 -20.68
CA ALA A 151 1.09 3.95 -22.14
C ALA A 151 0.16 2.82 -22.53
N THR A 152 0.12 1.73 -21.76
CA THR A 152 -0.66 0.52 -22.07
C THR A 152 -1.87 0.34 -21.16
N ASN A 153 -1.94 1.09 -20.05
CA ASN A 153 -2.91 0.92 -18.98
C ASN A 153 -2.93 -0.52 -18.40
N THR A 154 -1.75 -1.14 -18.31
CA THR A 154 -1.56 -2.49 -17.75
C THR A 154 -0.74 -2.47 -16.48
N VAL A 155 -1.10 -3.31 -15.50
CA VAL A 155 -0.27 -3.54 -14.32
C VAL A 155 0.94 -4.39 -14.72
N PHE A 156 2.14 -3.86 -14.55
CA PHE A 156 3.39 -4.60 -14.81
C PHE A 156 4.04 -5.12 -13.52
N SER A 157 3.71 -4.53 -12.38
CA SER A 157 4.23 -4.93 -11.07
C SER A 157 3.21 -4.64 -9.97
N GLU A 158 3.26 -5.44 -8.91
CA GLU A 158 2.45 -5.25 -7.71
C GLU A 158 3.30 -5.40 -6.44
N TRP A 159 2.88 -4.73 -5.37
CA TRP A 159 3.57 -4.79 -4.08
C TRP A 159 2.56 -4.80 -2.92
N GLY A 160 2.95 -5.43 -1.81
CA GLY A 160 2.22 -5.41 -0.55
C GLY A 160 1.70 -6.77 -0.07
N PRO A 161 1.19 -6.85 1.17
CA PRO A 161 0.90 -5.73 2.07
C PRO A 161 2.08 -5.19 2.86
N ARG A 162 3.20 -5.91 2.87
CA ARG A 162 4.36 -5.59 3.71
C ARG A 162 5.63 -5.68 2.87
N PRO A 163 6.69 -4.94 3.26
CA PRO A 163 7.98 -5.11 2.62
C PRO A 163 8.53 -6.52 2.86
N SER A 164 9.42 -6.98 1.99
CA SER A 164 9.91 -8.35 1.89
C SER A 164 10.40 -8.91 3.23
N LYS A 165 11.20 -8.15 3.99
CA LYS A 165 11.71 -8.56 5.32
C LYS A 165 10.58 -8.66 6.35
N ALA A 166 9.63 -7.72 6.37
CA ALA A 166 8.47 -7.79 7.27
C ALA A 166 7.53 -8.96 6.92
N THR A 167 7.41 -9.29 5.64
CA THR A 167 6.66 -10.46 5.18
C THR A 167 7.27 -11.75 5.72
N GLN A 168 8.60 -11.87 5.70
CA GLN A 168 9.32 -13.00 6.29
C GLN A 168 9.07 -13.11 7.80
N LEU A 169 9.23 -12.01 8.55
CA LEU A 169 8.96 -11.99 10.00
C LEU A 169 7.54 -12.47 10.34
N VAL A 170 6.54 -12.02 9.58
CA VAL A 170 5.14 -12.43 9.76
C VAL A 170 4.94 -13.91 9.45
N ALA A 171 5.57 -14.41 8.38
CA ALA A 171 5.47 -15.82 7.99
C ALA A 171 6.11 -16.74 9.03
N GLU A 172 7.32 -16.41 9.51
CA GLU A 172 8.03 -17.15 10.55
C GLU A 172 7.24 -17.17 11.87
N TYR A 173 6.67 -16.04 12.26
CA TYR A 173 5.87 -15.96 13.48
C TYR A 173 4.59 -16.80 13.36
N LYS A 174 3.89 -16.75 12.21
CA LYS A 174 2.70 -17.58 11.98
C LYS A 174 3.03 -19.07 11.95
N ASN A 175 4.17 -19.46 11.37
CA ASN A 175 4.60 -20.85 11.34
C ASN A 175 4.81 -21.43 12.75
N THR A 176 5.19 -20.59 13.71
CA THR A 176 5.48 -20.99 15.09
C THR A 176 4.28 -20.82 16.04
N HIS A 177 3.42 -19.82 15.83
CA HIS A 177 2.34 -19.46 16.76
C HIS A 177 0.92 -19.63 16.18
N GLY A 178 0.80 -19.98 14.89
CA GLY A 178 -0.47 -20.12 14.16
C GLY A 178 -1.13 -18.80 13.77
N THR A 179 -1.16 -17.81 14.67
CA THR A 179 -1.77 -16.50 14.45
C THR A 179 -0.87 -15.35 14.94
N LEU A 180 -1.20 -14.12 14.54
CA LEU A 180 -0.49 -12.92 14.98
C LEU A 180 -1.07 -12.42 16.31
N THR A 181 -0.27 -12.49 17.37
CA THR A 181 -0.66 -11.98 18.69
C THR A 181 -0.59 -10.45 18.73
N PRO A 182 -1.25 -9.79 19.71
CA PRO A 182 -1.12 -8.36 19.93
C PRO A 182 0.34 -7.91 20.15
N GLU A 183 1.13 -8.70 20.86
CA GLU A 183 2.54 -8.43 21.17
C GLU A 183 3.38 -8.42 19.88
N PHE A 184 3.21 -9.42 19.02
CA PHE A 184 3.91 -9.45 17.74
C PHE A 184 3.50 -8.28 16.82
N LYS A 185 2.22 -7.89 16.83
CA LYS A 185 1.79 -6.70 16.08
C LYS A 185 2.49 -5.44 16.58
N GLN A 186 2.74 -5.31 17.87
CA GLN A 186 3.55 -4.22 18.43
C GLN A 186 5.01 -4.33 18.02
N ASP A 187 5.62 -5.52 18.10
CA ASP A 187 7.00 -5.77 17.67
C ASP A 187 7.21 -5.44 16.19
N LEU A 188 6.23 -5.77 15.34
CA LEU A 188 6.25 -5.41 13.92
C LEU A 188 6.25 -3.89 13.72
N GLN A 189 5.50 -3.14 14.54
CA GLN A 189 5.49 -1.67 14.49
C GLN A 189 6.82 -1.07 14.98
N ILE A 190 7.48 -1.72 15.95
CA ILE A 190 8.84 -1.37 16.38
C ILE A 190 9.84 -1.65 15.25
N TRP A 191 9.69 -2.77 14.54
CA TRP A 191 10.51 -3.11 13.38
C TRP A 191 10.42 -2.03 12.30
N TYR A 192 9.21 -1.59 11.91
CA TYR A 192 9.06 -0.49 10.94
C TYR A 192 9.77 0.80 11.41
N THR A 193 9.72 1.10 12.70
CA THR A 193 10.40 2.27 13.27
C THR A 193 11.92 2.17 13.18
N LYS A 194 12.47 0.96 13.30
CA LYS A 194 13.91 0.68 13.15
C LYS A 194 14.34 0.67 11.68
N ASP A 195 13.55 0.06 10.80
CA ASP A 195 13.79 -0.02 9.35
C ASP A 195 13.71 1.36 8.67
N LYS A 196 12.89 2.27 9.21
CA LYS A 196 12.74 3.65 8.71
C LYS A 196 12.32 3.73 7.23
N GLY A 197 11.65 2.69 6.73
CA GLY A 197 11.16 2.63 5.35
C GLY A 197 12.20 2.22 4.33
N VAL A 198 13.39 1.79 4.75
CA VAL A 198 14.46 1.34 3.86
C VAL A 198 14.00 0.13 3.06
N ASN A 199 13.49 -0.92 3.71
CA ASN A 199 13.09 -2.12 2.98
C ASN A 199 11.88 -1.91 2.08
N THR A 200 10.96 -1.01 2.46
CA THR A 200 9.88 -0.60 1.55
C THR A 200 10.44 0.11 0.32
N ALA A 201 11.41 1.01 0.47
CA ALA A 201 12.00 1.70 -0.67
C ALA A 201 12.79 0.76 -1.60
N GLU A 202 13.54 -0.19 -1.04
CA GLU A 202 14.25 -1.24 -1.79
C GLU A 202 13.28 -2.04 -2.66
N ASP A 203 12.19 -2.56 -2.07
CA ASP A 203 11.21 -3.37 -2.81
C ASP A 203 10.51 -2.55 -3.90
N LEU A 204 10.15 -1.29 -3.63
CA LEU A 204 9.46 -0.43 -4.59
C LEU A 204 10.35 -0.08 -5.77
N LEU A 205 11.64 0.21 -5.53
CA LEU A 205 12.60 0.42 -6.61
C LEU A 205 12.79 -0.86 -7.44
N ALA A 206 12.94 -2.01 -6.79
CA ALA A 206 13.03 -3.29 -7.50
C ALA A 206 11.79 -3.55 -8.37
N GLY A 207 10.59 -3.27 -7.85
CA GLY A 207 9.34 -3.42 -8.59
C GLY A 207 9.22 -2.53 -9.83
N LEU A 208 9.82 -1.34 -9.82
CA LEU A 208 9.87 -0.43 -10.97
C LEU A 208 10.83 -0.90 -12.08
N LEU A 209 11.81 -1.75 -11.75
CA LEU A 209 12.81 -2.28 -12.66
C LEU A 209 12.41 -3.64 -13.28
N LEU A 210 11.21 -4.14 -12.96
CA LEU A 210 10.65 -5.32 -13.59
C LEU A 210 10.07 -4.92 -14.96
N GLU A 211 10.71 -5.38 -16.03
CA GLU A 211 10.21 -5.36 -17.41
C GLU A 211 9.57 -6.70 -17.79
#